data_AF-A0A7R9T3B0-F1
#
_entry.id   AF-A0A7R9T3B0-F1
#
_cell.length_a   1.000
_cell.length_b   1.000
_cell.length_c   1.000
_cell.angle_alpha   90.00
_cell.angle_beta   90.00
_cell.angle_gamma   90.00
#
_symmetry.space_group_name_H-M   'P 1'
#
loop_
_entity.id
_entity.type
_entity.pdbx_description
1 polymer ?
#
loop_
_entity_poly.entity_id
_entity_poly.type
_entity_poly.pdbx_seq_one_letter_code
_entity_poly.pdbx_strand_id
1 'polypeptide(L)'
;IVPVVILAARKCAVDPSPYVRKSAAHAIPKIYRMDNTRKEELIEIIETMLRDSTPFVLSSAVAAFTEVCPDRIDLLHRHYRKICRMLVDMDEWGQILLSELLLRYARSQF
;
A
#
# COMPACT_ATOMS: atom_id res chain seq x y z
N ILE A 1 8.03 4.61 21.56
CA ILE A 1 6.77 5.17 21.00
C ILE A 1 6.44 4.53 19.65
N VAL A 2 7.34 4.59 18.66
CA VAL A 2 7.15 3.98 17.32
C VAL A 2 6.63 2.53 17.32
N PRO A 3 7.13 1.59 18.16
CA PRO A 3 6.63 0.21 18.15
C PRO A 3 5.12 0.10 18.45
N VAL A 4 4.63 0.94 19.36
CA VAL A 4 3.21 1.00 19.72
C VAL A 4 2.39 1.57 18.55
N VAL A 5 2.94 2.55 17.84
CA VAL A 5 2.29 3.14 16.66
C VAL A 5 2.21 2.13 15.51
N ILE A 6 3.25 1.33 15.27
CA ILE A 6 3.24 0.24 14.28
C ILE A 6 2.19 -0.81 14.65
N LEU A 7 2.13 -1.21 15.92
CA LEU A 7 1.11 -2.15 16.39
C LEU A 7 -0.31 -1.62 16.16
N ALA A 8 -0.55 -0.35 16.45
CA ALA A 8 -1.83 0.31 16.19
C ALA A 8 -2.15 0.36 14.69
N ALA A 9 -1.19 0.74 13.84
CA ALA A 9 -1.35 0.77 12.39
C ALA A 9 -1.69 -0.62 11.83
N ARG A 10 -1.02 -1.67 12.34
CA ARG A 10 -1.29 -3.06 11.96
C ARG A 10 -2.72 -3.48 12.31
N LYS A 11 -3.21 -3.11 13.50
CA LYS A 11 -4.60 -3.36 13.89
C LYS A 11 -5.59 -2.59 12.99
N CYS A 12 -5.32 -1.32 12.71
CA CYS A 12 -6.17 -0.50 11.85
C CYS A 12 -6.17 -0.96 10.39
N ALA A 13 -5.10 -1.59 9.90
CA ALA A 13 -4.98 -2.09 8.53
C ALA A 13 -5.97 -3.23 8.21
N VAL A 14 -6.51 -3.91 9.23
CA VAL A 14 -7.50 -4.99 9.09
C VAL A 14 -8.85 -4.64 9.72
N ASP A 15 -9.09 -3.35 9.99
CA ASP A 15 -10.32 -2.87 10.60
C ASP A 15 -11.54 -3.12 9.68
N PRO A 16 -12.73 -3.44 10.21
CA PRO A 16 -13.94 -3.60 9.40
C PRO A 16 -14.28 -2.35 8.56
N SER A 17 -13.98 -1.15 9.07
CA SER A 17 -14.24 0.09 8.36
C SER A 17 -13.17 0.38 7.30
N PRO A 18 -13.55 0.53 6.02
CA PRO A 18 -12.59 0.87 4.97
C PRO A 18 -11.95 2.24 5.17
N TYR A 19 -12.63 3.17 5.87
CA TYR A 19 -12.06 4.49 6.21
C TYR A 19 -10.93 4.40 7.24
N VAL A 20 -11.04 3.45 8.19
CA VAL A 20 -9.97 3.19 9.17
C VAL A 20 -8.78 2.55 8.47
N ARG A 21 -9.03 1.58 7.58
CA ARG A 21 -7.96 0.97 6.77
C ARG A 21 -7.27 2.00 5.87
N LYS A 22 -8.02 2.86 5.18
CA LYS A 22 -7.46 4.01 4.43
C LYS A 22 -6.53 4.87 5.30
N SER A 23 -6.99 5.20 6.51
CA SER A 23 -6.20 6.00 7.46
C SER A 23 -4.92 5.28 7.90
N ALA A 24 -4.97 3.96 8.07
CA ALA A 24 -3.80 3.14 8.35
C ALA A 24 -2.77 3.21 7.21
N ALA A 25 -3.20 3.09 5.95
CA ALA A 25 -2.31 3.23 4.79
C ALA A 25 -1.60 4.60 4.78
N HIS A 26 -2.33 5.69 5.01
CA HIS A 26 -1.73 7.04 5.06
C HIS A 26 -0.79 7.25 6.26
N ALA A 27 -0.93 6.47 7.33
CA ALA A 27 -0.04 6.53 8.48
C ALA A 27 1.32 5.84 8.19
N ILE A 28 1.34 4.79 7.37
CA ILE A 28 2.54 3.99 7.10
C ILE A 28 3.74 4.85 6.63
N PRO A 29 3.62 5.74 5.62
CA PRO A 29 4.74 6.59 5.22
C PRO A 29 5.20 7.56 6.30
N LYS A 30 4.27 8.05 7.13
CA LYS A 30 4.61 8.93 8.26
C LYS A 30 5.43 8.18 9.30
N ILE A 31 5.07 6.93 9.61
CA ILE A 31 5.82 6.06 10.51
C ILE A 31 7.20 5.75 9.91
N TYR A 32 7.28 5.48 8.61
CA TYR A 32 8.54 5.23 7.92
C TYR A 32 9.51 6.43 8.01
N ARG A 33 9.00 7.66 7.85
CA ARG A 33 9.79 8.89 8.03
C ARG A 33 10.24 9.12 9.47
N MET A 34 9.47 8.65 10.45
CA MET A 34 9.83 8.74 11.87
C MET A 34 10.92 7.73 12.26
N ASP A 35 10.87 6.51 11.71
CA ASP A 35 11.83 5.45 11.98
C ASP A 35 11.91 4.47 10.80
N ASN A 36 12.93 4.66 9.96
CA ASN A 36 13.14 3.84 8.77
C ASN A 36 13.77 2.47 9.09
N THR A 37 14.26 2.26 10.31
CA THR A 37 14.89 0.98 10.71
C THR A 37 13.88 -0.16 10.77
N ARG A 38 12.59 0.18 10.89
CA ARG A 38 11.45 -0.74 10.95
C ARG A 38 10.75 -0.94 9.61
N LYS A 39 11.45 -0.67 8.51
CA LYS A 39 10.92 -0.79 7.15
C LYS A 39 10.25 -2.15 6.89
N GLU A 40 10.87 -3.24 7.34
CA GLU A 40 10.32 -4.59 7.13
C GLU A 40 8.95 -4.79 7.80
N GLU A 41 8.76 -4.28 9.03
CA GLU A 41 7.46 -4.35 9.71
C GLU A 41 6.38 -3.57 8.95
N LEU A 42 6.73 -2.44 8.34
CA LEU A 42 5.80 -1.65 7.53
C LEU A 42 5.48 -2.32 6.20
N ILE A 43 6.45 -3.00 5.59
CA ILE A 43 6.26 -3.79 4.38
C ILE A 43 5.21 -4.88 4.60
N GLU A 44 5.24 -5.59 5.74
CA GLU A 44 4.23 -6.59 6.08
C GLU A 44 2.81 -6.01 6.15
N ILE A 45 2.67 -4.79 6.67
CA ILE A 45 1.38 -4.10 6.74
C ILE A 45 0.92 -3.74 5.32
N ILE A 46 1.79 -3.13 4.50
CA ILE A 46 1.50 -2.81 3.09
C ILE A 46 1.08 -4.07 2.33
N GLU A 47 1.84 -5.15 2.50
CA GLU A 47 1.59 -6.45 1.90
C GLU A 47 0.19 -6.98 2.22
N THR A 48 -0.25 -6.81 3.48
CA THR A 48 -1.62 -7.13 3.91
C THR A 48 -2.63 -6.24 3.21
N MET A 49 -2.38 -4.94 3.14
CA MET A 49 -3.30 -3.96 2.56
C MET A 49 -3.42 -4.05 1.03
N LEU A 50 -2.42 -4.54 0.30
CA LEU A 50 -2.52 -4.81 -1.14
C LEU A 50 -3.60 -5.89 -1.44
N ARG A 51 -4.03 -6.65 -0.43
CA ARG A 51 -5.13 -7.63 -0.53
C ARG A 51 -6.52 -7.00 -0.44
N ASP A 52 -6.64 -5.72 -0.09
CA ASP A 52 -7.93 -5.04 0.10
C ASP A 52 -8.77 -4.94 -1.18
N SER A 53 -10.04 -5.30 -1.11
CA SER A 53 -11.00 -5.24 -2.24
C SER A 53 -11.64 -3.87 -2.43
N THR A 54 -11.36 -2.90 -1.55
CA THR A 54 -11.92 -1.54 -1.60
C THR A 54 -11.00 -0.63 -2.44
N PRO A 55 -11.47 -0.07 -3.56
CA PRO A 55 -10.63 0.69 -4.49
C PRO A 55 -9.83 1.84 -3.84
N PHE A 56 -10.49 2.68 -3.04
CA PHE A 56 -9.81 3.82 -2.41
C PHE A 56 -8.83 3.42 -1.28
N VAL A 57 -9.02 2.25 -0.67
CA VAL A 57 -8.04 1.71 0.30
C VAL A 57 -6.84 1.16 -0.44
N LEU A 58 -7.06 0.43 -1.54
CA LEU A 58 -5.98 -0.09 -2.38
C LEU A 58 -5.17 1.05 -3.01
N SER A 59 -5.81 2.13 -3.47
CA SER A 59 -5.17 3.37 -3.92
C SER A 59 -4.21 3.92 -2.85
N SER A 60 -4.68 4.00 -1.60
CA SER A 60 -3.87 4.48 -0.47
C SER A 60 -2.72 3.51 -0.12
N ALA A 61 -2.94 2.19 -0.24
CA ALA A 61 -1.92 1.18 -0.04
C ALA A 61 -0.84 1.23 -1.13
N VAL A 62 -1.21 1.51 -2.38
CA VAL A 62 -0.28 1.70 -3.51
C VAL A 62 0.56 2.98 -3.30
N ALA A 63 -0.02 4.05 -2.75
CA ALA A 63 0.73 5.23 -2.32
C ALA A 63 1.76 4.90 -1.25
N ALA A 64 1.35 4.15 -0.21
CA ALA A 64 2.27 3.71 0.83
C ALA A 64 3.39 2.80 0.27
N PHE A 65 3.05 1.88 -0.63
CA PHE A 65 4.01 1.01 -1.32
C PHE A 65 5.06 1.82 -2.09
N THR A 66 4.62 2.78 -2.89
CA THR A 66 5.50 3.58 -3.76
C THR A 66 6.49 4.42 -2.95
N GLU A 67 6.11 4.85 -1.75
CA GLU A 67 7.00 5.61 -0.87
C GLU A 67 7.92 4.73 -0.03
N VAL A 68 7.43 3.64 0.55
CA VAL A 68 8.16 2.85 1.54
C VAL A 68 9.00 1.72 0.91
N CYS A 69 8.46 1.04 -0.10
CA CYS A 69 9.08 -0.14 -0.69
C CYS A 69 8.93 -0.23 -2.22
N PRO A 70 9.30 0.82 -2.97
CA PRO A 70 9.13 0.86 -4.43
C PRO A 70 9.87 -0.26 -5.18
N ASP A 71 10.89 -0.86 -4.56
CA ASP A 71 11.69 -1.92 -5.17
C ASP A 71 11.14 -3.32 -4.91
N ARG A 72 10.11 -3.46 -4.04
CA ARG A 72 9.47 -4.73 -3.69
C ARG A 72 8.35 -5.10 -4.68
N ILE A 73 8.68 -5.05 -5.96
CA ILE A 73 7.77 -5.33 -7.08
C ILE A 73 7.18 -6.76 -6.99
N ASP A 74 7.89 -7.68 -6.32
CA ASP A 74 7.43 -9.02 -5.99
C ASP A 74 6.07 -9.04 -5.26
N LEU A 75 5.79 -8.04 -4.42
CA LEU A 75 4.53 -7.94 -3.67
C LEU A 75 3.33 -7.62 -4.56
N LEU A 76 3.56 -6.99 -5.72
CA LEU A 76 2.52 -6.69 -6.71
C LEU A 76 2.20 -7.90 -7.58
N HIS A 77 3.19 -8.75 -7.87
CA HIS A 77 3.06 -9.86 -8.82
C HIS A 77 1.84 -10.74 -8.53
N ARG A 78 1.69 -11.16 -7.28
CA ARG A 78 0.58 -12.00 -6.80
C ARG A 78 -0.80 -11.31 -6.86
N HIS A 79 -0.85 -10.00 -6.99
CA HIS A 79 -2.07 -9.19 -7.01
C HIS A 79 -2.29 -8.47 -8.34
N TYR A 80 -1.38 -8.62 -9.31
CA TYR A 80 -1.33 -7.83 -10.54
C TYR A 80 -2.69 -7.75 -11.26
N ARG A 81 -3.31 -8.91 -11.55
CA ARG A 81 -4.60 -8.96 -12.28
C ARG A 81 -5.72 -8.23 -11.53
N LYS A 82 -5.77 -8.36 -10.20
CA LYS A 82 -6.76 -7.69 -9.36
C LYS A 82 -6.51 -6.18 -9.37
N ILE A 83 -5.27 -5.77 -9.17
CA ILE A 83 -4.85 -4.36 -9.18
C ILE A 83 -5.20 -3.71 -10.51
N CYS A 84 -4.91 -4.35 -11.65
CA CYS A 84 -5.28 -3.83 -12.98
C CYS A 84 -6.79 -3.67 -13.16
N ARG A 85 -7.61 -4.63 -12.66
CA ARG A 85 -9.07 -4.51 -12.73
C ARG A 85 -9.61 -3.38 -11.87
N MET A 86 -9.03 -3.20 -10.68
CA MET A 86 -9.47 -2.17 -9.73
C MET A 86 -9.03 -0.75 -10.13
N LEU A 87 -8.07 -0.61 -11.05
CA LEU A 87 -7.56 0.69 -11.50
C LEU A 87 -8.69 1.64 -11.87
N VAL A 88 -9.67 1.19 -12.66
CA VAL A 88 -10.78 2.03 -13.15
C VAL A 88 -11.74 2.49 -12.05
N ASP A 89 -11.77 1.78 -10.92
CA ASP A 89 -12.63 2.09 -9.78
C ASP A 89 -11.92 2.97 -8.73
N MET A 90 -10.63 3.26 -8.90
CA MET A 90 -9.87 4.14 -8.01
C MET A 90 -10.20 5.61 -8.27
N ASP A 91 -9.91 6.45 -7.28
CA ASP A 91 -9.90 7.90 -7.42
C ASP A 91 -8.79 8.37 -8.39
N GLU A 92 -8.85 9.64 -8.81
CA GLU A 92 -7.97 10.17 -9.87
C GLU A 92 -6.48 10.08 -9.48
N TRP A 93 -6.16 10.30 -8.21
CA TRP A 93 -4.79 10.20 -7.71
C TRP A 93 -4.32 8.76 -7.70
N GLY A 94 -5.18 7.84 -7.25
CA GLY A 94 -4.93 6.40 -7.32
C GLY A 94 -4.67 5.91 -8.74
N GLN A 95 -5.44 6.39 -9.71
CA GLN A 95 -5.29 6.03 -11.12
C GLN A 95 -3.95 6.48 -11.70
N ILE A 96 -3.55 7.74 -11.45
CA ILE A 96 -2.26 8.28 -11.93
C ILE A 96 -1.12 7.46 -11.34
N LEU A 97 -1.09 7.34 -10.01
CA LEU A 97 -0.02 6.65 -9.31
C LEU A 97 0.10 5.18 -9.71
N LEU A 98 -1.04 4.48 -9.77
CA LEU A 98 -1.03 3.06 -10.11
C LEU A 98 -0.63 2.86 -11.58
N SER A 99 -1.00 3.76 -12.49
CA SER A 99 -0.56 3.68 -13.89
C SER A 99 0.96 3.80 -14.02
N GLU A 100 1.58 4.73 -13.30
CA GLU A 100 3.05 4.86 -13.25
C GLU A 100 3.71 3.60 -12.68
N LEU A 101 3.14 3.04 -11.60
CA LEU A 101 3.64 1.83 -10.99
C LEU A 101 3.53 0.62 -11.93
N LEU A 102 2.39 0.46 -12.62
CA LEU A 102 2.18 -0.62 -13.59
C LEU A 102 3.08 -0.47 -14.81
N LEU A 103 3.39 0.75 -15.25
CA LEU A 103 4.37 1.00 -16.31
C LEU A 103 5.77 0.55 -15.89
N ARG A 104 6.21 0.86 -14.66
CA ARG A 104 7.49 0.38 -14.11
C ARG A 104 7.49 -1.15 -13.96
N TYR A 105 6.39 -1.73 -13.50
CA TYR A 105 6.22 -3.18 -13.41
C TYR A 105 6.40 -3.84 -14.79
N ALA A 106 5.70 -3.34 -15.80
CA ALA A 106 5.72 -3.90 -17.15
C ALA A 106 7.11 -3.89 -17.79
N ARG A 107 7.92 -2.86 -17.53
CA ARG A 107 9.30 -2.75 -18.05
C ARG A 107 10.33 -3.65 -17.36
N SER A 108 10.04 -4.13 -16.15
CA SER A 108 11.00 -4.90 -15.36
C SER A 108 10.67 -6.39 -15.26
N GLN A 109 9.42 -6.78 -15.52
CA GLN A 109 8.93 -8.16 -15.36
C GLN A 109 8.58 -8.83 -16.69
N PHE A 110 8.72 -8.13 -17.82
CA PHE A 110 8.58 -8.61 -19.19
C PHE A 110 9.76 -8.11 -20.01
#